data_AF-A0ABD5VXF3-F1
#
_entry.id   AF-A0ABD5VXF3-F1
#
_cell.length_a   1.000
_cell.length_b   1.000
_cell.length_c   1.000
_cell.angle_alpha   90.00
_cell.angle_beta   90.00
_cell.angle_gamma   90.00
#
_symmetry.space_group_name_H-M   'P 1'
#
loop_
_entity.id
_entity.type
_entity.pdbx_description
1 polymer ?
#
loop_
_entity_poly.entity_id
_entity_poly.type
_entity_poly.pdbx_seq_one_letter_code
_entity_poly.pdbx_strand_id
1 'polypeptide(L)'
;MSSTPTREIARRVFAAEFNDAAYTFKESDDDRAPVYVLLPTGQRANRIFVVGTLTETEDVGEDSEYWQGRIVDPNGDTFFTYAGQYQPDAASMLRELEAPEYVSVVGKPRTYETDEGEVNVSIRPESISTVDEATRDRWVVEAAERTVERIQAFEDDSPDEYVQMAREEYDLPVENYRQAAVSALETLQEPEASAD
;
A
#
# COMPACT_ATOMS: atom_id res chain seq x y z
N MET A 1 -20.77 24.07 8.23
CA MET A 1 -20.90 23.64 6.82
C MET A 1 -20.31 22.25 6.74
N SER A 2 -21.11 21.20 6.54
CA SER A 2 -20.57 19.85 6.34
C SER A 2 -20.01 19.81 4.93
N SER A 3 -18.69 19.94 4.79
CA SER A 3 -18.02 19.69 3.51
C SER A 3 -18.30 18.23 3.16
N THR A 4 -18.92 17.99 2.01
CA THR A 4 -18.98 16.65 1.43
C THR A 4 -17.55 16.09 1.43
N PRO A 5 -17.27 14.96 2.10
CA PRO A 5 -15.92 14.43 2.16
C PRO A 5 -15.47 14.14 0.73
N THR A 6 -14.50 14.92 0.27
CA THR A 6 -13.88 14.71 -1.04
C THR A 6 -13.05 13.44 -0.93
N ARG A 7 -13.11 12.57 -1.94
CA ARG A 7 -12.29 11.35 -1.92
C ARG A 7 -10.82 11.74 -1.84
N GLU A 8 -10.14 11.28 -0.80
CA GLU A 8 -8.70 11.47 -0.60
C GLU A 8 -7.90 10.85 -1.75
N ILE A 9 -6.76 11.47 -2.03
CA ILE A 9 -5.83 11.00 -3.08
C ILE A 9 -5.26 9.65 -2.64
N ALA A 10 -5.33 8.67 -3.54
CA ALA A 10 -4.71 7.37 -3.32
C ALA A 10 -3.18 7.49 -3.46
N ARG A 11 -2.45 7.27 -2.36
CA ARG A 11 -0.99 7.36 -2.31
C ARG A 11 -0.36 6.11 -2.95
N ARG A 12 0.67 6.30 -3.77
CA ARG A 12 1.50 5.20 -4.30
C ARG A 12 2.64 4.95 -3.32
N VAL A 13 2.82 3.69 -2.94
CA VAL A 13 3.76 3.25 -1.92
C VAL A 13 4.20 1.83 -2.28
N PHE A 14 5.47 1.50 -2.05
CA PHE A 14 5.99 0.13 -2.20
C PHE A 14 5.65 -0.70 -0.97
N ALA A 15 5.68 -2.03 -1.11
CA ALA A 15 5.26 -2.92 -0.02
C ALA A 15 6.17 -2.78 1.21
N ALA A 16 7.49 -2.61 1.01
CA ALA A 16 8.43 -2.36 2.10
C ALA A 16 8.01 -1.19 3.01
N GLU A 17 7.77 0.00 2.44
CA GLU A 17 7.35 1.18 3.21
C GLU A 17 5.95 1.03 3.81
N PHE A 18 5.04 0.38 3.08
CA PHE A 18 3.69 0.15 3.55
C PHE A 18 3.66 -0.78 4.77
N ASN A 19 4.42 -1.87 4.74
CA ASN A 19 4.43 -2.87 5.80
C ASN A 19 5.03 -2.32 7.11
N ASP A 20 5.94 -1.36 7.03
CA ASP A 20 6.49 -0.64 8.18
C ASP A 20 5.55 0.41 8.79
N ALA A 21 4.43 0.73 8.13
CA ALA A 21 3.53 1.82 8.50
C ALA A 21 2.53 1.42 9.61
N ALA A 22 3.05 1.13 10.81
CA ALA A 22 2.29 0.63 11.95
C ALA A 22 1.48 1.70 12.73
N TYR A 23 1.76 2.99 12.53
CA TYR A 23 1.11 4.06 13.28
C TYR A 23 -0.15 4.61 12.58
N THR A 24 -1.23 4.80 13.36
CA THR A 24 -2.47 5.42 12.88
C THR A 24 -2.90 6.60 13.74
N PHE A 25 -3.50 7.61 13.12
CA PHE A 25 -3.94 8.82 13.81
C PHE A 25 -5.17 9.47 13.14
N LYS A 26 -5.75 10.43 13.85
CA LYS A 26 -6.81 11.34 13.35
C LYS A 26 -6.32 12.78 13.47
N GLU A 27 -6.71 13.64 12.54
CA GLU A 27 -6.36 15.06 12.55
C GLU A 27 -7.29 15.91 13.44
N SER A 28 -8.36 15.31 13.95
CA SER A 28 -9.32 15.98 14.83
C SER A 28 -10.03 14.99 15.73
N ASP A 29 -10.56 15.49 16.84
CA ASP A 29 -11.35 14.71 17.81
C ASP A 29 -12.78 14.38 17.34
N ASP A 30 -13.15 14.74 16.10
CA ASP A 30 -14.46 14.38 15.55
C ASP A 30 -14.60 12.85 15.45
N ASP A 31 -15.72 12.30 15.92
CA ASP A 31 -16.01 10.87 15.85
C ASP A 31 -15.95 10.33 14.42
N ARG A 32 -16.27 11.18 13.43
CA ARG A 32 -16.25 10.89 12.00
C ARG A 32 -14.95 11.28 11.31
N ALA A 33 -13.95 11.75 12.06
CA ALA A 33 -12.65 12.11 11.48
C ALA A 33 -12.02 10.90 10.77
N PRO A 34 -11.47 11.09 9.56
CA PRO A 34 -10.76 10.03 8.85
C PRO A 34 -9.56 9.58 9.68
N VAL A 35 -9.36 8.26 9.71
CA VAL A 35 -8.15 7.64 10.26
C VAL A 35 -7.13 7.52 9.14
N TYR A 36 -5.90 7.97 9.41
CA TYR A 36 -4.78 7.86 8.50
C TYR A 36 -3.78 6.85 9.04
N VAL A 37 -3.11 6.14 8.14
CA VAL A 37 -1.82 5.51 8.42
C VAL A 37 -0.72 6.53 8.13
N LEU A 38 0.29 6.61 8.99
CA LEU A 38 1.48 7.42 8.75
C LEU A 38 2.55 6.56 8.09
N LEU A 39 2.98 6.90 6.88
CA LEU A 39 4.10 6.20 6.25
C LEU A 39 5.44 6.63 6.89
N PRO A 40 6.45 5.73 6.99
CA PRO A 40 7.77 6.05 7.52
C PRO A 40 8.49 7.23 6.85
N THR A 41 8.19 7.52 5.58
CA THR A 41 8.72 8.72 4.89
C THR A 41 7.95 10.01 5.20
N GLY A 42 7.09 10.03 6.23
CA GLY A 42 6.41 11.24 6.70
C GLY A 42 5.15 11.61 5.92
N GLN A 43 4.53 10.67 5.21
CA GLN A 43 3.30 10.92 4.47
C GLN A 43 2.10 10.23 5.12
N ARG A 44 1.05 11.00 5.42
CA ARG A 44 -0.24 10.44 5.81
C ARG A 44 -0.98 9.81 4.62
N ALA A 45 -1.62 8.67 4.85
CA ALA A 45 -2.41 7.94 3.85
C ALA A 45 -3.76 7.47 4.43
N ASN A 46 -4.86 7.95 3.87
CA ASN A 46 -6.20 7.38 4.09
C ASN A 46 -6.55 6.33 3.04
N ARG A 47 -5.88 6.42 1.88
CA ARG A 47 -6.14 5.63 0.68
C ARG A 47 -4.82 5.39 -0.03
N ILE A 48 -4.62 4.19 -0.56
CA ILE A 48 -3.45 3.82 -1.35
C ILE A 48 -3.86 3.27 -2.71
N PHE A 49 -2.94 3.35 -3.67
CA PHE A 49 -3.03 2.75 -4.98
C PHE A 49 -1.76 1.97 -5.23
N VAL A 50 -1.89 0.65 -5.35
CA VAL A 50 -0.76 -0.28 -5.54
C VAL A 50 -1.00 -1.11 -6.80
N VAL A 51 0.08 -1.51 -7.46
CA VAL A 51 0.06 -2.45 -8.58
C VAL A 51 1.12 -3.50 -8.33
N GLY A 52 0.79 -4.77 -8.54
CA GLY A 52 1.71 -5.87 -8.33
C GLY A 52 1.15 -7.18 -8.90
N THR A 53 1.88 -8.26 -8.70
CA THR A 53 1.48 -9.61 -9.10
C THR A 53 0.65 -10.24 -8.00
N LEU A 54 -0.62 -10.50 -8.25
CA LEU A 54 -1.41 -11.38 -7.39
C LEU A 54 -0.85 -12.79 -7.50
N THR A 55 -0.24 -13.31 -6.43
CA THR A 55 0.37 -14.64 -6.44
C THR A 55 -0.53 -15.71 -5.85
N GLU A 56 -1.41 -15.33 -4.92
CA GLU A 56 -2.29 -16.25 -4.20
C GLU A 56 -3.63 -15.57 -3.88
N THR A 57 -4.71 -16.36 -3.94
CA THR A 57 -6.07 -15.99 -3.50
C THR A 57 -6.65 -17.13 -2.68
N GLU A 58 -7.15 -16.84 -1.48
CA GLU A 58 -7.69 -17.87 -0.57
C GLU A 58 -8.92 -17.35 0.16
N ASP A 59 -9.94 -18.19 0.32
CA ASP A 59 -11.04 -17.93 1.26
C ASP A 59 -10.58 -18.39 2.65
N VAL A 60 -10.27 -17.41 3.50
CA VAL A 60 -9.81 -17.62 4.88
C VAL A 60 -10.95 -17.41 5.89
N GLY A 61 -12.19 -17.32 5.42
CA GLY A 61 -13.37 -17.19 6.26
C GLY A 61 -13.82 -18.51 6.87
N GLU A 62 -14.33 -18.48 8.11
CA GLU A 62 -14.93 -19.64 8.78
C GLU A 62 -16.44 -19.72 8.53
N ASP A 63 -17.19 -18.74 9.05
CA ASP A 63 -18.67 -18.69 8.97
C ASP A 63 -19.19 -17.95 7.73
N SER A 64 -18.37 -17.12 7.10
CA SER A 64 -18.72 -16.28 5.96
C SER A 64 -17.51 -16.07 5.07
N GLU A 65 -17.72 -15.97 3.75
CA GLU A 65 -16.65 -15.72 2.79
C GLU A 65 -15.80 -14.51 3.19
N TYR A 66 -14.49 -14.74 3.29
CA TYR A 66 -13.51 -13.73 3.60
C TYR A 66 -12.24 -13.99 2.79
N TRP A 67 -12.15 -13.32 1.65
CA TRP A 67 -11.09 -13.55 0.67
C TRP A 67 -9.84 -12.76 1.01
N GLN A 68 -8.71 -13.47 1.09
CA GLN A 68 -7.37 -12.91 1.15
C GLN A 68 -6.75 -12.92 -0.25
N GLY A 69 -6.09 -11.82 -0.62
CA GLY A 69 -5.21 -11.75 -1.78
C GLY A 69 -3.78 -11.41 -1.35
N ARG A 70 -2.81 -12.14 -1.91
CA ARG A 70 -1.38 -11.89 -1.73
C ARG A 70 -0.81 -11.24 -2.99
N ILE A 71 -0.36 -10.00 -2.90
CA ILE A 71 0.12 -9.21 -4.04
C ILE A 71 1.59 -8.88 -3.83
N VAL A 72 2.45 -9.32 -4.74
CA VAL A 72 3.89 -9.08 -4.69
C VAL A 72 4.25 -7.87 -5.55
N ASP A 73 4.99 -6.93 -4.97
CA ASP A 73 5.52 -5.76 -5.67
C ASP A 73 6.81 -6.10 -6.45
N PRO A 74 7.35 -5.19 -7.27
CA PRO A 74 8.55 -5.47 -8.08
C PRO A 74 9.80 -5.85 -7.27
N ASN A 75 9.87 -5.47 -5.99
CA ASN A 75 10.99 -5.79 -5.11
C ASN A 75 10.85 -7.17 -4.46
N GLY A 76 9.72 -7.85 -4.67
CA GLY A 76 9.41 -9.15 -4.05
C GLY A 76 8.70 -9.03 -2.69
N ASP A 77 8.48 -7.81 -2.20
CA ASP A 77 7.74 -7.56 -0.97
C ASP A 77 6.23 -7.70 -1.20
N THR A 78 5.48 -8.02 -0.15
CA THR A 78 4.06 -8.40 -0.28
C THR A 78 3.14 -7.35 0.33
N PHE A 79 2.05 -7.04 -0.37
CA PHE A 79 0.83 -6.47 0.17
C PHE A 79 -0.19 -7.58 0.43
N PHE A 80 -0.87 -7.52 1.57
CA PHE A 80 -2.05 -8.34 1.84
C PHE A 80 -3.32 -7.52 1.70
N THR A 81 -4.31 -8.06 0.99
CA THR A 81 -5.65 -7.48 0.88
C THR A 81 -6.70 -8.44 1.41
N TYR A 82 -7.72 -7.93 2.10
CA TYR A 82 -8.81 -8.75 2.65
C TYR A 82 -10.18 -8.18 2.27
N ALA A 83 -11.03 -9.01 1.68
CA ALA A 83 -12.38 -8.62 1.25
C ALA A 83 -13.43 -9.62 1.76
N GLY A 84 -14.38 -9.12 2.56
CA GLY A 84 -15.52 -9.91 3.02
C GLY A 84 -16.86 -9.40 2.49
N GLN A 85 -17.94 -9.77 3.18
CA GLN A 85 -19.32 -9.37 2.85
C GLN A 85 -19.56 -7.86 2.68
N TYR A 86 -18.71 -7.01 3.28
CA TYR A 86 -18.81 -5.56 3.18
C TYR A 86 -18.03 -4.98 1.99
N GLN A 87 -17.30 -5.81 1.24
CA GLN A 87 -16.57 -5.49 0.01
C GLN A 87 -16.96 -6.50 -1.09
N PRO A 88 -18.26 -6.63 -1.44
CA PRO A 88 -18.75 -7.73 -2.28
C PRO A 88 -18.10 -7.76 -3.67
N ASP A 89 -17.82 -6.59 -4.26
CA ASP A 89 -17.18 -6.49 -5.57
C ASP A 89 -15.72 -6.96 -5.51
N ALA A 90 -14.96 -6.52 -4.50
CA ALA A 90 -13.57 -6.93 -4.33
C ALA A 90 -13.43 -8.41 -3.93
N ALA A 91 -14.34 -8.92 -3.09
CA ALA A 91 -14.39 -10.34 -2.73
C ALA A 91 -14.70 -11.21 -3.96
N SER A 92 -15.63 -10.77 -4.81
CA SER A 92 -15.92 -11.47 -6.06
C SER A 92 -14.75 -11.44 -7.03
N MET A 93 -14.05 -10.30 -7.16
CA MET A 93 -12.82 -10.23 -7.95
C MET A 93 -11.76 -11.22 -7.45
N LEU A 94 -11.48 -11.27 -6.14
CA LEU A 94 -10.50 -12.22 -5.58
C LEU A 94 -10.91 -13.69 -5.78
N ARG A 95 -12.21 -14.00 -5.74
CA ARG A 95 -12.73 -15.35 -6.02
C ARG A 95 -12.54 -15.77 -7.48
N GLU A 96 -12.64 -14.81 -8.41
CA GLU A 96 -12.66 -15.07 -9.86
C GLU A 96 -11.28 -14.98 -10.52
N LEU A 97 -10.34 -14.25 -9.92
CA LEU A 97 -8.98 -14.09 -10.44
C LEU A 97 -8.19 -15.40 -10.36
N GLU A 98 -7.44 -15.70 -11.42
CA GLU A 98 -6.54 -16.85 -11.49
C GLU A 98 -5.09 -16.37 -11.36
N ALA A 99 -4.43 -16.64 -10.23
CA ALA A 99 -3.03 -16.27 -10.03
C ALA A 99 -2.07 -17.18 -10.83
N PRO A 100 -0.92 -16.68 -11.33
CA PRO A 100 -0.43 -15.30 -11.19
C PRO A 100 -1.05 -14.34 -12.22
N GLU A 101 -1.43 -13.13 -11.77
CA GLU A 101 -2.01 -12.08 -12.62
C GLU A 101 -1.59 -10.69 -12.11
N TYR A 102 -1.34 -9.74 -13.02
CA TYR A 102 -1.09 -8.35 -12.59
C TYR A 102 -2.39 -7.68 -12.18
N VAL A 103 -2.41 -7.12 -10.98
CA VAL A 103 -3.59 -6.44 -10.45
C VAL A 103 -3.24 -5.06 -9.93
N SER A 104 -4.20 -4.15 -10.09
CA SER A 104 -4.22 -2.89 -9.38
C SER A 104 -5.21 -2.95 -8.22
N VAL A 105 -4.83 -2.38 -7.08
CA VAL A 105 -5.68 -2.29 -5.90
C VAL A 105 -5.75 -0.84 -5.43
N VAL A 106 -6.98 -0.36 -5.27
CA VAL A 106 -7.24 0.87 -4.53
C VAL A 106 -7.92 0.47 -3.23
N GLY A 107 -7.40 0.94 -2.10
CA GLY A 107 -7.93 0.54 -0.81
C GLY A 107 -7.52 1.43 0.33
N LYS A 108 -8.08 1.14 1.49
CA LYS A 108 -7.77 1.81 2.75
C LYS A 108 -6.77 0.98 3.55
N PRO A 109 -5.60 1.54 3.91
CA PRO A 109 -4.71 0.92 4.87
C PRO A 109 -5.42 0.61 6.19
N ARG A 110 -5.13 -0.54 6.78
CA ARG A 110 -5.64 -0.96 8.09
C ARG A 110 -4.55 -1.67 8.88
N THR A 111 -4.24 -1.13 10.04
CA THR A 111 -3.39 -1.81 11.01
C THR A 111 -4.20 -2.83 11.81
N TYR A 112 -3.55 -3.92 12.19
CA TYR A 112 -4.07 -4.94 13.09
C TYR A 112 -2.92 -5.55 13.87
N GLU A 113 -3.21 -6.00 15.09
CA GLU A 113 -2.24 -6.68 15.93
C GLU A 113 -2.32 -8.19 15.67
N THR A 114 -1.17 -8.84 15.51
CA THR A 114 -1.08 -10.30 15.44
C THR A 114 -1.16 -10.91 16.82
N ASP A 115 -1.38 -12.22 16.90
CA ASP A 115 -1.36 -12.96 18.17
C ASP A 115 -0.01 -12.87 18.90
N GLU A 116 1.06 -12.54 18.17
CA GLU A 116 2.42 -12.36 18.68
C GLU A 116 2.68 -10.92 19.18
N GLY A 117 1.69 -10.03 19.05
CA GLY A 117 1.77 -8.63 19.48
C GLY A 117 2.45 -7.71 18.46
N GLU A 118 2.71 -8.19 17.25
CA GLU A 118 3.26 -7.37 16.17
C GLU A 118 2.13 -6.60 15.46
N VAL A 119 2.36 -5.33 15.14
CA VAL A 119 1.40 -4.55 14.36
C VAL A 119 1.72 -4.67 12.89
N ASN A 120 0.83 -5.32 12.16
CA ASN A 120 0.89 -5.43 10.70
C ASN A 120 -0.10 -4.49 10.05
N VAL A 121 0.09 -4.24 8.75
CA VAL A 121 -0.85 -3.46 7.94
C VAL A 121 -1.37 -4.29 6.78
N SER A 122 -2.63 -4.07 6.43
CA SER A 122 -3.27 -4.67 5.25
C SER A 122 -4.08 -3.64 4.48
N ILE A 123 -4.49 -4.03 3.27
CA ILE A 123 -5.36 -3.25 2.41
C ILE A 123 -6.78 -3.75 2.59
N ARG A 124 -7.68 -2.86 3.02
CA ARG A 124 -9.11 -3.07 2.81
C ARG A 124 -9.47 -2.56 1.42
N PRO A 125 -9.70 -3.43 0.43
CA PRO A 125 -9.86 -3.02 -0.94
C PRO A 125 -11.20 -2.29 -1.13
N GLU A 126 -11.16 -1.23 -1.92
CA GLU A 126 -12.33 -0.57 -2.48
C GLU A 126 -12.56 -1.05 -3.92
N SER A 127 -11.49 -1.39 -4.65
CA SER A 127 -11.53 -1.97 -5.98
C SER A 127 -10.26 -2.79 -6.24
N ILE A 128 -10.42 -3.89 -6.99
CA ILE A 128 -9.35 -4.72 -7.53
C ILE A 128 -9.62 -4.86 -9.03
N SER A 129 -8.60 -4.77 -9.88
CA SER A 129 -8.75 -4.91 -11.33
C SER A 129 -7.49 -5.49 -11.96
N THR A 130 -7.64 -6.37 -12.95
CA THR A 130 -6.51 -6.82 -13.78
C THR A 130 -5.93 -5.66 -14.56
N VAL A 131 -4.60 -5.69 -14.75
CA VAL A 131 -3.88 -4.68 -15.50
C VAL A 131 -2.81 -5.33 -16.38
N ASP A 132 -2.34 -4.62 -17.39
CA ASP A 132 -1.22 -5.07 -18.20
C ASP A 132 0.13 -4.68 -17.58
N GLU A 133 1.20 -5.28 -18.12
CA GLU A 133 2.58 -4.97 -17.74
C GLU A 133 2.90 -3.47 -17.89
N ALA A 134 2.45 -2.83 -18.97
CA ALA A 134 2.68 -1.40 -19.19
C ALA A 134 2.09 -0.52 -18.07
N THR A 135 0.92 -0.89 -17.54
CA THR A 135 0.30 -0.22 -16.38
C THR A 135 1.09 -0.48 -15.10
N ARG A 136 1.59 -1.71 -14.90
CA ARG A 136 2.49 -2.05 -13.79
C ARG A 136 3.76 -1.22 -13.83
N ASP A 137 4.46 -1.17 -14.96
CA ASP A 137 5.70 -0.42 -15.14
C ASP A 137 5.51 1.08 -14.89
N ARG A 138 4.41 1.64 -15.41
CA ARG A 138 4.06 3.03 -15.15
C ARG A 138 3.84 3.29 -13.66
N TRP A 139 3.16 2.38 -12.97
CA TRP A 139 2.99 2.51 -11.52
C TRP A 139 4.33 2.47 -10.79
N VAL A 140 5.27 1.60 -11.19
CA VAL A 140 6.60 1.52 -10.59
C VAL A 140 7.34 2.86 -10.70
N VAL A 141 7.37 3.45 -11.90
CA VAL A 141 8.02 4.75 -12.12
C VAL A 141 7.38 5.83 -11.25
N GLU A 142 6.04 5.94 -11.29
CA GLU A 142 5.32 6.95 -10.52
C GLU A 142 5.45 6.72 -8.99
N ALA A 143 5.52 5.48 -8.53
CA ALA A 143 5.72 5.16 -7.12
C ALA A 143 7.14 5.54 -6.67
N ALA A 144 8.16 5.21 -7.46
CA ALA A 144 9.55 5.56 -7.19
C ALA A 144 9.77 7.08 -7.14
N GLU A 145 9.26 7.83 -8.12
CA GLU A 145 9.30 9.29 -8.13
C GLU A 145 8.69 9.87 -6.84
N ARG A 146 7.49 9.40 -6.48
CA ARG A 146 6.78 9.88 -5.28
C ARG A 146 7.51 9.51 -3.99
N THR A 147 8.15 8.35 -3.93
CA THR A 147 8.95 7.94 -2.78
C THR A 147 10.18 8.83 -2.62
N VAL A 148 10.90 9.10 -3.72
CA VAL A 148 12.06 10.00 -3.69
C VAL A 148 11.67 11.43 -3.31
N GLU A 149 10.55 11.95 -3.84
CA GLU A 149 10.01 13.26 -3.46
C GLU A 149 9.72 13.34 -1.95
N ARG A 150 9.10 12.30 -1.37
CA ARG A 150 8.84 12.25 0.08
C ARG A 150 10.13 12.23 0.90
N ILE A 151 11.11 11.44 0.49
CA ILE A 151 12.39 11.36 1.20
C ILE A 151 13.15 12.69 1.14
N GLN A 152 13.14 13.38 0.00
CA GLN A 152 13.74 14.72 -0.10
C GLN A 152 13.06 15.71 0.86
N ALA A 153 11.73 15.69 0.95
CA ALA A 153 10.99 16.51 1.91
C ALA A 153 11.25 16.08 3.36
N PHE A 154 11.49 14.79 3.60
CA PHE A 154 11.84 14.24 4.91
C PHE A 154 13.22 14.73 5.39
N GLU A 155 14.16 14.93 4.46
CA GLU A 155 15.53 15.37 4.72
C GLU A 155 15.68 16.91 4.76
N ASP A 156 14.62 17.66 4.47
CA ASP A 156 14.63 19.13 4.49
C ASP A 156 14.89 19.70 5.90
N ASP A 157 15.51 20.88 5.96
CA ASP A 157 15.79 21.63 7.19
C ASP A 157 14.52 22.13 7.88
N SER A 158 13.40 22.24 7.14
CA SER A 158 12.08 22.65 7.65
C SER A 158 11.02 21.56 7.42
N PRO A 159 11.09 20.43 8.14
CA PRO A 159 10.19 19.30 7.92
C PRO A 159 8.75 19.61 8.33
N ASP A 160 7.81 19.13 7.53
CA ASP A 160 6.37 19.13 7.83
C ASP A 160 6.05 18.37 9.14
N GLU A 161 4.89 18.64 9.74
CA GLU A 161 4.43 18.02 10.99
C GLU A 161 4.39 16.49 10.90
N TYR A 162 4.02 15.92 9.76
CA TYR A 162 3.98 14.46 9.59
C TYR A 162 5.38 13.84 9.46
N VAL A 163 6.36 14.58 8.95
CA VAL A 163 7.77 14.15 8.95
C VAL A 163 8.28 14.10 10.38
N GLN A 164 7.96 15.12 11.19
CA GLN A 164 8.33 15.13 12.61
C GLN A 164 7.66 13.97 13.35
N MET A 165 6.37 13.75 13.13
CA MET A 165 5.63 12.61 13.68
C MET A 165 6.26 11.26 13.26
N ALA A 166 6.64 11.10 11.99
CA ALA A 166 7.27 9.87 11.53
C ALA A 166 8.63 9.62 12.19
N ARG A 167 9.41 10.67 12.47
CA ARG A 167 10.68 10.57 13.22
C ARG A 167 10.48 10.19 14.70
N GLU A 168 9.33 10.49 15.26
CA GLU A 168 8.98 10.12 16.64
C GLU A 168 8.47 8.68 16.73
N GLU A 169 7.65 8.26 15.76
CA GLU A 169 6.99 6.96 15.75
C GLU A 169 7.86 5.84 15.16
N TYR A 170 8.79 6.16 14.25
CA TYR A 170 9.60 5.17 13.54
C TYR A 170 11.10 5.39 13.77
N ASP A 171 11.79 4.34 14.21
CA ASP A 171 13.26 4.25 14.24
C ASP A 171 13.77 3.49 12.99
N LEU A 172 13.37 3.98 11.81
CA LEU A 172 13.69 3.35 10.52
C LEU A 172 14.40 4.34 9.59
N PRO A 173 15.55 3.96 9.00
CA PRO A 173 16.26 4.85 8.09
C PRO A 173 15.50 4.95 6.76
N VAL A 174 15.10 6.17 6.38
CA VAL A 174 14.37 6.44 5.12
C VAL A 174 15.13 6.02 3.86
N GLU A 175 16.45 5.86 3.97
CA GLU A 175 17.30 5.34 2.90
C GLU A 175 16.93 3.91 2.47
N ASN A 176 16.33 3.10 3.36
CA ASN A 176 15.79 1.78 3.00
C ASN A 176 14.76 1.90 1.88
N TYR A 177 13.89 2.90 1.95
CA TYR A 177 12.83 3.13 0.97
C TYR A 177 13.37 3.80 -0.30
N ARG A 178 14.48 4.55 -0.21
CA ARG A 178 15.21 5.03 -1.40
C ARG A 178 15.77 3.84 -2.18
N GLN A 179 16.40 2.89 -1.48
CA GLN A 179 16.92 1.67 -2.11
C GLN A 179 15.79 0.86 -2.75
N ALA A 180 14.65 0.67 -2.05
CA ALA A 180 13.49 0.00 -2.62
C ALA A 180 12.96 0.68 -3.90
N ALA A 181 12.96 2.02 -3.95
CA ALA A 181 12.58 2.77 -5.15
C ALA A 181 13.57 2.59 -6.30
N VAL A 182 14.88 2.56 -6.02
CA VAL A 182 15.93 2.33 -7.02
C VAL A 182 15.86 0.90 -7.54
N SER A 183 15.80 -0.10 -6.65
CA SER A 183 15.69 -1.51 -7.02
C SER A 183 14.50 -1.75 -7.96
N ALA A 184 13.33 -1.20 -7.64
CA ALA A 184 12.15 -1.32 -8.49
C ALA A 184 12.33 -0.68 -9.88
N LEU A 185 13.10 0.42 -10.00
CA LEU A 185 13.42 1.02 -11.30
C LEU A 185 14.47 0.20 -12.09
N GLU A 186 15.34 -0.51 -11.39
CA GLU A 186 16.31 -1.42 -12.01
C GLU A 186 15.61 -2.64 -12.62
N THR A 187 14.56 -3.16 -11.97
CA THR A 187 13.77 -4.28 -12.53
C THR A 187 13.09 -3.94 -13.86
N LEU A 188 12.87 -2.66 -14.17
CA LEU A 188 12.33 -2.23 -15.46
C LEU A 188 13.39 -2.15 -16.57
N GLN A 189 14.67 -2.05 -16.20
CA GLN A 189 15.79 -1.90 -17.13
C GLN A 189 16.41 -3.23 -17.54
N GLU A 190 16.23 -4.27 -16.73
CA GLU A 190 16.59 -5.63 -17.11
C GLU A 190 15.52 -6.16 -18.06
N PRO A 191 15.81 -6.29 -19.39
CA PRO A 191 14.87 -6.96 -20.25
C PRO A 191 14.70 -8.38 -19.71
N GLU A 192 13.45 -8.85 -19.59
CA GLU A 192 13.18 -10.27 -19.36
C GLU A 192 14.06 -11.05 -20.34
N ALA A 193 15.07 -11.73 -19.80
CA ALA A 193 15.92 -12.59 -20.60
C ALA A 193 14.98 -13.65 -21.16
N SER A 194 14.62 -13.47 -22.43
CA SER A 194 13.73 -14.33 -23.20
C SER A 194 14.05 -15.79 -22.90
N ALA A 195 13.10 -16.47 -22.25
CA ALA A 195 13.13 -17.91 -22.10
C ALA A 195 13.02 -18.52 -23.51
N ASP A 196 14.14 -19.06 -23.99
CA ASP A 196 14.28 -19.89 -25.19
C ASP A 196 13.58 -21.25 -25.00
#